data_AF-A0A429AD59-F1
#
_entry.id   AF-A0A429AD59-F1
#
_cell.length_a   1.000
_cell.length_b   1.000
_cell.length_c   1.000
_cell.angle_alpha   90.00
_cell.angle_beta   90.00
_cell.angle_gamma   90.00
#
_symmetry.space_group_name_H-M   'P 1'
#
loop_
_entity.id
_entity.type
_entity.pdbx_description
1 polymer ?
#
loop_
_entity_poly.entity_id
_entity_poly.type
_entity_poly.pdbx_seq_one_letter_code
_entity_poly.pdbx_strand_id
1 'polypeptide(L)'
;MATMTKAFEQAARRYGVPESVLLAVSYMESRWDCNGGEPSTAAGFGPMHLTDGATLRTSRHHHIDGDEDPRGDDSRPALRPAEPVERRGGLPASLHTLERAAELTGESVERLRKDPAANIDGGAALLADYQRALGAPASADPADWYGAVARYSGATAEEVAANFADEVYEVIHEGATRMTDTGTEVRLPPSPEVYPSRAWLARLNLPRLARADAVECPGSLSCEWIPAPYSQLPNGKYGNHDIADRPTSQTIQYIVIHDTEELYAKTLDLVQDPAEMSWHYTLRSHDGHLAQHVLTKDVAWHAGNWYVNAKAIGLEHEGFLAAGGTWYTEAMYRTSAKLVRYLADRFGVPLDRAHILGHDNVPSLLPEKVQKMHEDPGPYWDWAHFFDLMGAPLRPDGDSGTATVMILPDYDRTRPHYIGCDNDHPAADCPAHGSASIWLHTEPREEAPLVKDIGKHPTDQSTFSVYDHAARAVTGQRYVVAERRDDWTAIWYLGQKAWFHNPESGPVAVPSRARMATPRPGLDSVPVYGRAYPEAAAYPPDVEVQPLIPLQYTFAAGQSYTVGLTTVGEFYKATTFDTTQHRVVRGTQEYHQIQFGHRIMFVRSEDVVVTGA
;
A
#
# COMPACT_ATOMS: atom_id res chain seq x y z
N MET A 1 -11.92 34.69 2.31
CA MET A 1 -11.04 33.72 1.64
C MET A 1 -11.61 33.44 0.27
N ALA A 2 -10.79 33.36 -0.78
CA ALA A 2 -11.25 32.85 -2.07
C ALA A 2 -11.57 31.35 -1.90
N THR A 3 -12.60 30.85 -2.57
CA THR A 3 -12.80 29.39 -2.68
C THR A 3 -11.61 28.78 -3.42
N MET A 4 -11.27 27.52 -3.16
CA MET A 4 -10.10 26.87 -3.79
C MET A 4 -10.17 26.92 -5.32
N THR A 5 -11.35 26.68 -5.90
CA THR A 5 -11.62 26.88 -7.34
C THR A 5 -11.22 28.27 -7.82
N LYS A 6 -11.59 29.32 -7.08
CA LYS A 6 -11.26 30.70 -7.43
C LYS A 6 -9.76 30.98 -7.30
N ALA A 7 -9.06 30.32 -6.37
CA ALA A 7 -7.61 30.41 -6.25
C ALA A 7 -6.91 29.82 -7.48
N PHE A 8 -7.34 28.64 -7.96
CA PHE A 8 -6.85 28.05 -9.20
C PHE A 8 -7.04 28.98 -10.40
N GLU A 9 -8.27 29.47 -10.62
CA GLU A 9 -8.54 30.38 -11.72
C GLU A 9 -7.69 31.67 -11.65
N GLN A 10 -7.49 32.22 -10.44
CA GLN A 10 -6.71 33.45 -10.25
C GLN A 10 -5.23 33.23 -10.52
N ALA A 11 -4.65 32.16 -9.97
CA ALA A 11 -3.26 31.79 -10.19
C ALA A 11 -2.99 31.47 -11.67
N ALA A 12 -3.87 30.68 -12.31
CA ALA A 12 -3.83 30.38 -13.73
C ALA A 12 -3.78 31.66 -14.58
N ARG A 13 -4.71 32.61 -14.35
CA ARG A 13 -4.72 33.91 -15.05
C ARG A 13 -3.49 34.76 -14.77
N ARG A 14 -3.01 34.78 -13.52
CA ARG A 14 -1.85 35.60 -13.10
C ARG A 14 -0.56 35.17 -13.77
N TYR A 15 -0.35 33.86 -13.88
CA TYR A 15 0.90 33.28 -14.39
C TYR A 15 0.80 32.78 -15.84
N GLY A 16 -0.38 32.87 -16.45
CA GLY A 16 -0.63 32.44 -17.83
C GLY A 16 -0.61 30.92 -18.01
N VAL A 17 -0.70 30.15 -16.91
CA VAL A 17 -0.78 28.70 -16.92
C VAL A 17 -2.23 28.31 -17.23
N PRO A 18 -2.50 27.39 -18.19
CA PRO A 18 -3.83 26.87 -18.39
C PRO A 18 -4.38 26.23 -17.11
N GLU A 19 -5.61 26.60 -16.73
CA GLU A 19 -6.20 26.15 -15.49
C GLU A 19 -6.28 24.62 -15.39
N SER A 20 -6.54 23.93 -16.51
CA SER A 20 -6.55 22.47 -16.57
C SER A 20 -5.20 21.84 -16.22
N VAL A 21 -4.08 22.45 -16.66
CA VAL A 21 -2.73 22.00 -16.31
C VAL A 21 -2.47 22.19 -14.83
N LEU A 22 -2.82 23.36 -14.29
CA LEU A 22 -2.61 23.66 -12.87
C LEU A 22 -3.44 22.74 -11.97
N LEU A 23 -4.71 22.53 -12.29
CA LEU A 23 -5.59 21.59 -11.59
C LEU A 23 -5.08 20.16 -11.68
N ALA A 24 -4.64 19.70 -12.86
CA ALA A 24 -4.16 18.33 -13.04
C ALA A 24 -2.84 18.05 -12.30
N VAL A 25 -1.88 19.00 -12.32
CA VAL A 25 -0.65 18.88 -11.53
C VAL A 25 -0.98 18.82 -10.04
N SER A 26 -1.83 19.72 -9.55
CA SER A 26 -2.26 19.72 -8.14
C SER A 26 -3.00 18.43 -7.76
N TYR A 27 -3.79 17.85 -8.67
CA TYR A 27 -4.45 16.58 -8.45
C TYR A 27 -3.44 15.43 -8.34
N MET A 28 -2.42 15.40 -9.20
CA MET A 28 -1.37 14.38 -9.19
C MET A 28 -0.53 14.39 -7.91
N GLU A 29 -0.27 15.59 -7.38
CA GLU A 29 0.55 15.81 -6.19
C GLU A 29 -0.21 15.50 -4.89
N SER A 30 -1.45 15.96 -4.74
CA SER A 30 -2.17 15.86 -3.46
C SER A 30 -3.66 15.54 -3.56
N ARG A 31 -4.19 15.24 -4.75
CA ARG A 31 -5.65 15.13 -4.99
C ARG A 31 -6.41 16.39 -4.54
N TRP A 32 -5.75 17.54 -4.65
CA TRP A 32 -6.16 18.88 -4.19
C TRP A 32 -6.22 19.09 -2.66
N ASP A 33 -5.73 18.15 -1.86
CA ASP A 33 -5.76 18.27 -0.41
C ASP A 33 -4.74 19.29 0.10
N CYS A 34 -5.11 19.94 1.21
CA CYS A 34 -4.33 20.98 1.86
C CYS A 34 -3.44 20.46 3.00
N ASN A 35 -3.78 19.27 3.53
CA ASN A 35 -3.07 18.57 4.60
C ASN A 35 -2.88 19.40 5.88
N GLY A 36 -3.81 20.33 6.16
CA GLY A 36 -3.75 21.18 7.37
C GLY A 36 -2.51 22.08 7.48
N GLY A 37 -1.72 22.21 6.40
CA GLY A 37 -0.42 22.91 6.41
C GLY A 37 0.73 22.13 7.05
N GLU A 38 0.55 20.82 7.27
CA GLU A 38 1.61 19.89 7.64
C GLU A 38 2.33 19.38 6.38
N PRO A 39 3.65 19.10 6.46
CA PRO A 39 4.38 18.52 5.34
C PRO A 39 3.98 17.06 5.10
N SER A 40 4.05 16.64 3.84
CA SER A 40 4.20 15.23 3.49
C SER A 40 5.58 14.71 3.92
N THR A 41 5.79 13.41 3.79
CA THR A 41 7.07 12.77 4.13
C THR A 41 8.18 13.12 3.14
N ALA A 42 7.80 13.49 1.90
CA ALA A 42 8.67 14.14 0.91
C ALA A 42 8.82 15.67 1.15
N ALA A 43 8.44 16.16 2.34
CA ALA A 43 8.54 17.55 2.77
C ALA A 43 7.64 18.54 1.98
N GLY A 44 6.65 18.04 1.24
CA GLY A 44 5.75 18.83 0.41
C GLY A 44 4.55 19.38 1.16
N PHE A 45 4.17 20.63 0.88
CA PHE A 45 3.06 21.32 1.54
C PHE A 45 1.94 21.67 0.56
N GLY A 46 0.70 21.54 1.03
CA GLY A 46 -0.51 22.05 0.39
C GLY A 46 -0.84 21.43 -0.97
N PRO A 47 -1.83 22.01 -1.70
CA PRO A 47 -2.35 21.43 -2.93
C PRO A 47 -1.34 21.26 -4.06
N MET A 48 -0.28 22.06 -4.08
CA MET A 48 0.77 22.01 -5.10
C MET A 48 2.02 21.24 -4.63
N HIS A 49 1.98 20.67 -3.41
CA HIS A 49 3.08 19.89 -2.81
C HIS A 49 4.44 20.63 -2.90
N LEU A 50 4.44 21.89 -2.49
CA LEU A 50 5.66 22.71 -2.46
C LEU A 50 6.59 22.19 -1.36
N THR A 51 7.74 21.67 -1.76
CA THR A 51 8.69 20.98 -0.91
C THR A 51 9.64 21.91 -0.16
N ASP A 52 9.83 21.64 1.13
CA ASP A 52 10.82 22.26 2.00
C ASP A 52 11.58 21.19 2.79
N GLY A 53 12.75 20.85 2.27
CA GLY A 53 13.60 19.79 2.78
C GLY A 53 14.09 19.98 4.23
N ALA A 54 13.99 21.19 4.79
CA ALA A 54 14.31 21.40 6.21
C ALA A 54 13.29 20.74 7.15
N THR A 55 12.14 20.31 6.62
CA THR A 55 11.06 19.67 7.38
C THR A 55 11.06 18.14 7.28
N LEU A 56 12.01 17.56 6.52
CA LEU A 56 12.18 16.11 6.47
C LEU A 56 12.45 15.57 7.87
N ARG A 57 11.51 14.76 8.36
CA ARG A 57 11.67 14.07 9.63
C ARG A 57 12.59 12.87 9.42
N THR A 58 13.63 12.76 10.24
CA THR A 58 14.38 11.51 10.37
C THR A 58 13.53 10.55 11.20
N SER A 59 13.02 9.51 10.57
CA SER A 59 12.31 8.44 11.26
C SER A 59 13.27 7.53 12.03
N ARG A 60 12.80 6.93 13.12
CA ARG A 60 13.41 5.74 13.69
C ARG A 60 12.76 4.54 13.02
N HIS A 61 13.57 3.71 12.37
CA HIS A 61 13.14 2.50 11.69
C HIS A 61 12.29 1.58 12.59
N HIS A 62 10.97 1.57 12.39
CA HIS A 62 10.09 0.60 13.07
C HIS A 62 10.22 -0.81 12.48
N HIS A 63 10.72 -0.95 11.24
CA HIS A 63 10.99 -2.26 10.63
C HIS A 63 12.19 -3.03 11.23
N ILE A 64 12.94 -2.40 12.16
CA ILE A 64 14.16 -2.98 12.75
C ILE A 64 14.09 -3.02 14.30
N ASP A 65 13.04 -2.47 14.92
CA ASP A 65 12.84 -2.56 16.37
C ASP A 65 12.35 -3.97 16.78
N GLY A 66 13.17 -5.00 16.57
CA GLY A 66 12.89 -6.35 17.06
C GLY A 66 13.80 -7.47 16.55
N ASP A 67 13.90 -8.56 17.33
CA ASP A 67 14.50 -9.85 16.93
C ASP A 67 13.71 -10.57 15.79
N GLU A 68 13.06 -9.84 14.87
CA GLU A 68 12.21 -10.40 13.83
C GLU A 68 13.00 -10.82 12.58
N ASP A 69 12.56 -11.90 11.94
CA ASP A 69 13.20 -12.45 10.74
C ASP A 69 12.34 -12.10 9.52
N PRO A 70 12.79 -11.21 8.62
CA PRO A 70 12.00 -10.73 7.47
C PRO A 70 11.63 -11.84 6.48
N ARG A 71 12.34 -12.97 6.51
CA ARG A 71 12.02 -14.17 5.73
C ARG A 71 10.77 -14.85 6.25
N GLY A 72 10.57 -14.80 7.57
CA GLY A 72 9.61 -15.61 8.29
C GLY A 72 9.85 -17.09 8.03
N ASP A 73 11.06 -17.60 8.16
CA ASP A 73 11.36 -19.01 7.84
C ASP A 73 11.92 -19.72 9.08
N ASP A 74 11.11 -20.58 9.70
CA ASP A 74 11.47 -21.37 10.89
C ASP A 74 12.38 -22.56 10.57
N SER A 75 12.64 -22.85 9.29
CA SER A 75 13.55 -23.92 8.86
C SER A 75 15.03 -23.52 8.88
N ARG A 76 15.34 -22.25 9.20
CA ARG A 76 16.71 -21.72 9.28
C ARG A 76 16.89 -20.75 10.46
N PRO A 77 18.14 -20.54 10.95
CA PRO A 77 18.39 -19.60 12.03
C PRO A 77 17.95 -18.19 11.68
N ALA A 78 17.30 -17.49 12.62
CA ALA A 78 16.74 -16.16 12.41
C ALA A 78 17.77 -15.17 11.85
N LEU A 79 17.42 -14.49 10.76
CA LEU A 79 18.19 -13.36 10.27
C LEU A 79 17.92 -12.16 11.17
N ARG A 80 18.98 -11.45 11.52
CA ARG A 80 18.92 -10.19 12.25
C ARG A 80 19.65 -9.19 11.36
N PRO A 81 18.92 -8.32 10.66
CA PRO A 81 19.54 -7.27 9.87
C PRO A 81 20.39 -6.35 10.76
N ALA A 82 21.41 -5.73 10.20
CA ALA A 82 22.28 -4.84 10.96
C ALA A 82 21.67 -3.43 11.00
N GLU A 83 22.00 -2.61 12.00
CA GLU A 83 21.57 -1.22 11.95
C GLU A 83 22.15 -0.54 10.70
N PRO A 84 21.31 0.07 9.85
CA PRO A 84 21.75 0.55 8.55
C PRO A 84 22.62 1.79 8.71
N VAL A 85 23.78 1.81 8.06
CA VAL A 85 24.75 2.92 8.11
C VAL A 85 24.13 4.18 7.48
N GLU A 86 24.09 5.30 8.23
CA GLU A 86 23.67 6.59 7.68
C GLU A 86 24.66 7.10 6.62
N ARG A 87 24.21 7.26 5.38
CA ARG A 87 24.94 8.01 4.35
C ARG A 87 24.41 9.44 4.28
N ARG A 88 25.25 10.42 4.65
CA ARG A 88 24.91 11.84 4.55
C ARG A 88 25.14 12.36 3.13
N GLY A 89 24.06 12.51 2.36
CA GLY A 89 24.00 13.34 1.15
C GLY A 89 23.36 14.71 1.44
N GLY A 90 23.63 15.72 0.61
CA GLY A 90 22.85 16.97 0.63
C GLY A 90 21.46 16.77 0.04
N LEU A 91 20.49 17.62 0.40
CA LEU A 91 19.12 17.51 -0.10
C LEU A 91 19.06 17.84 -1.60
N PRO A 92 18.31 17.07 -2.42
CA PRO A 92 18.15 17.33 -3.84
C PRO A 92 17.35 18.62 -4.10
N ALA A 93 17.52 19.21 -5.29
CA ALA A 93 16.82 20.43 -5.69
C ALA A 93 15.28 20.28 -5.71
N SER A 94 14.77 19.05 -5.87
CA SER A 94 13.35 18.72 -5.75
C SER A 94 12.78 18.97 -4.35
N LEU A 95 13.62 19.19 -3.33
CA LEU A 95 13.23 19.49 -1.95
C LEU A 95 13.35 20.97 -1.59
N HIS A 96 13.50 21.86 -2.58
CA HIS A 96 13.62 23.32 -2.38
C HIS A 96 12.63 24.13 -3.23
N THR A 97 11.48 23.55 -3.56
CA THR A 97 10.50 24.21 -4.44
C THR A 97 9.70 25.29 -3.71
N LEU A 98 9.53 25.19 -2.39
CA LEU A 98 8.81 26.15 -1.58
C LEU A 98 9.58 27.49 -1.49
N GLU A 99 10.88 27.46 -1.26
CA GLU A 99 11.72 28.67 -1.24
C GLU A 99 11.72 29.34 -2.62
N ARG A 100 11.81 28.56 -3.70
CA ARG A 100 11.71 29.09 -5.05
C ARG A 100 10.35 29.73 -5.34
N ALA A 101 9.26 29.11 -4.87
CA ALA A 101 7.92 29.69 -4.98
C ALA A 101 7.78 31.00 -4.19
N ALA A 102 8.40 31.11 -3.02
CA ALA A 102 8.44 32.34 -2.22
C ALA A 102 9.14 33.48 -2.99
N GLU A 103 10.29 33.20 -3.63
CA GLU A 103 10.98 34.18 -4.47
C GLU A 103 10.14 34.68 -5.65
N LEU A 104 9.43 33.75 -6.32
CA LEU A 104 8.64 34.04 -7.51
C LEU A 104 7.35 34.80 -7.23
N THR A 105 6.74 34.58 -6.06
CA THR A 105 5.45 35.18 -5.67
C THR A 105 5.61 36.42 -4.81
N GLY A 106 6.70 36.51 -4.03
CA GLY A 106 6.89 37.47 -2.95
C GLY A 106 6.14 37.12 -1.66
N GLU A 107 5.54 35.92 -1.58
CA GLU A 107 4.87 35.40 -0.39
C GLU A 107 5.89 34.90 0.65
N SER A 108 5.47 34.79 1.91
CA SER A 108 6.29 34.17 2.95
C SER A 108 6.20 32.65 2.89
N VAL A 109 7.28 31.97 3.31
CA VAL A 109 7.34 30.50 3.46
C VAL A 109 6.17 30.00 4.30
N GLU A 110 5.87 30.65 5.43
CA GLU A 110 4.76 30.26 6.31
C GLU A 110 3.38 30.38 5.64
N ARG A 111 3.18 31.37 4.77
CA ARG A 111 1.92 31.49 4.00
C ARG A 111 1.83 30.38 2.97
N LEU A 112 2.91 30.08 2.24
CA LEU A 112 2.94 28.98 1.28
C LEU A 112 2.68 27.60 1.91
N ARG A 113 3.08 27.40 3.17
CA ARG A 113 2.77 26.17 3.92
C ARG A 113 1.30 26.07 4.34
N LYS A 114 0.70 27.16 4.83
CA LYS A 114 -0.59 27.13 5.55
C LYS A 114 -1.80 27.66 4.79
N ASP A 115 -1.60 28.50 3.78
CA ASP A 115 -2.66 29.13 3.00
C ASP A 115 -2.77 28.45 1.63
N PRO A 116 -3.82 27.65 1.37
CA PRO A 116 -3.97 26.93 0.10
C PRO A 116 -3.93 27.85 -1.11
N ALA A 117 -4.47 29.08 -1.01
CA ALA A 117 -4.46 30.01 -2.13
C ALA A 117 -3.04 30.52 -2.45
N ALA A 118 -2.23 30.78 -1.42
CA ALA A 118 -0.82 31.14 -1.60
C ALA A 118 -0.03 29.97 -2.19
N ASN A 119 -0.27 28.75 -1.70
CA ASN A 119 0.35 27.54 -2.20
C ASN A 119 0.06 27.30 -3.70
N ILE A 120 -1.20 27.46 -4.11
CA ILE A 120 -1.63 27.40 -5.51
C ILE A 120 -0.96 28.48 -6.37
N ASP A 121 -0.87 29.72 -5.86
CA ASP A 121 -0.16 30.84 -6.52
C ASP A 121 1.34 30.48 -6.71
N GLY A 122 1.97 29.87 -5.71
CA GLY A 122 3.35 29.37 -5.74
C GLY A 122 3.59 28.28 -6.79
N GLY A 123 2.74 27.26 -6.83
CA GLY A 123 2.84 26.18 -7.83
C GLY A 123 2.63 26.69 -9.27
N ALA A 124 1.67 27.60 -9.48
CA ALA A 124 1.48 28.26 -10.77
C ALA A 124 2.68 29.10 -11.18
N ALA A 125 3.30 29.81 -10.23
CA ALA A 125 4.52 30.58 -10.47
C ALA A 125 5.69 29.69 -10.88
N LEU A 126 5.85 28.51 -10.24
CA LEU A 126 6.86 27.52 -10.60
C LEU A 126 6.66 26.97 -12.02
N LEU A 127 5.44 26.55 -12.38
CA LEU A 127 5.15 26.07 -13.72
C LEU A 127 5.49 27.12 -14.78
N ALA A 128 5.11 28.38 -14.56
CA ALA A 128 5.45 29.47 -15.46
C ALA A 128 6.97 29.74 -15.52
N ASP A 129 7.69 29.59 -14.42
CA ASP A 129 9.15 29.68 -14.39
C ASP A 129 9.82 28.57 -15.19
N TYR A 130 9.33 27.34 -15.06
CA TYR A 130 9.80 26.18 -15.81
C TYR A 130 9.54 26.33 -17.31
N GLN A 131 8.35 26.80 -17.70
CA GLN A 131 8.00 27.09 -19.10
C GLN A 131 8.96 28.14 -19.70
N ARG A 132 9.23 29.23 -18.97
CA ARG A 132 10.19 30.27 -19.40
C ARG A 132 11.61 29.74 -19.51
N ALA A 133 12.06 28.96 -18.53
CA ALA A 133 13.41 28.41 -18.50
C ALA A 133 13.67 27.41 -19.64
N LEU A 134 12.62 26.73 -20.11
CA LEU A 134 12.66 25.87 -21.30
C LEU A 134 12.74 26.66 -22.62
N GLY A 135 12.46 27.97 -22.58
CA GLY A 135 12.25 28.78 -23.78
C GLY A 135 10.97 28.39 -24.55
N ALA A 136 10.05 27.69 -23.88
CA ALA A 136 8.77 27.31 -24.45
C ALA A 136 7.80 28.52 -24.46
N PRO A 137 6.89 28.62 -25.44
CA PRO A 137 5.99 29.75 -25.55
C PRO A 137 5.05 29.81 -24.34
N ALA A 138 4.76 31.02 -23.87
CA ALA A 138 3.60 31.25 -23.02
C ALA A 138 2.36 31.04 -23.88
N SER A 139 1.65 29.92 -23.66
CA SER A 139 0.52 29.48 -24.48
C SER A 139 -0.70 29.25 -23.62
N ALA A 140 -1.87 29.59 -24.16
CA ALA A 140 -3.16 29.25 -23.56
C ALA A 140 -3.56 27.80 -23.85
N ASP A 141 -2.88 27.12 -24.78
CA ASP A 141 -3.12 25.71 -25.10
C ASP A 141 -2.43 24.83 -24.04
N PRO A 142 -3.19 24.01 -23.29
CA PRO A 142 -2.61 23.04 -22.34
C PRO A 142 -1.52 22.17 -22.96
N ALA A 143 -1.63 21.79 -24.24
CA ALA A 143 -0.69 20.91 -24.93
C ALA A 143 0.77 21.41 -24.92
N ASP A 144 0.98 22.73 -24.87
CA ASP A 144 2.29 23.35 -24.93
C ASP A 144 3.07 23.33 -23.60
N TRP A 145 2.45 22.86 -22.51
CA TRP A 145 3.01 22.91 -21.16
C TRP A 145 3.69 21.62 -20.71
N TYR A 146 3.69 20.59 -21.54
CA TYR A 146 4.19 19.25 -21.17
C TYR A 146 5.61 19.25 -20.62
N GLY A 147 6.53 20.04 -21.19
CA GLY A 147 7.89 20.15 -20.67
C GLY A 147 7.97 20.78 -19.27
N ALA A 148 7.16 21.80 -18.99
CA ALA A 148 7.11 22.42 -17.67
C ALA A 148 6.49 21.49 -16.63
N VAL A 149 5.46 20.73 -17.01
CA VAL A 149 4.87 19.67 -16.18
C VAL A 149 5.88 18.57 -15.89
N ALA A 150 6.61 18.09 -16.89
CA ALA A 150 7.66 17.08 -16.73
C ALA A 150 8.79 17.57 -15.80
N ARG A 151 9.11 18.86 -15.82
CA ARG A 151 10.07 19.46 -14.88
C ARG A 151 9.52 19.56 -13.45
N TYR A 152 8.21 19.72 -13.30
CA TYR A 152 7.55 19.89 -12.01
C TYR A 152 7.74 18.68 -11.09
N SER A 153 7.79 17.47 -11.66
CA SER A 153 8.04 16.24 -10.89
C SER A 153 9.35 16.22 -10.10
N GLY A 154 10.31 17.09 -10.44
CA GLY A 154 11.65 17.08 -9.84
C GLY A 154 12.50 15.88 -10.25
N ALA A 155 12.04 15.07 -11.20
CA ALA A 155 12.73 13.88 -11.67
C ALA A 155 14.10 14.21 -12.29
N THR A 156 15.08 13.36 -11.99
CA THR A 156 16.46 13.49 -12.48
C THR A 156 16.71 12.72 -13.77
N ALA A 157 15.71 12.03 -14.32
CA ALA A 157 15.80 11.29 -15.57
C ALA A 157 14.60 11.56 -16.51
N GLU A 158 14.85 11.50 -17.81
CA GLU A 158 13.87 11.88 -18.86
C GLU A 158 12.62 11.00 -18.82
N GLU A 159 12.78 9.69 -18.66
CA GLU A 159 11.68 8.73 -18.64
C GLU A 159 10.75 8.92 -17.43
N VAL A 160 11.32 9.24 -16.26
CA VAL A 160 10.55 9.49 -15.02
C VAL A 160 9.78 10.80 -15.13
N ALA A 161 10.43 11.86 -15.63
CA ALA A 161 9.80 13.15 -15.89
C ALA A 161 8.65 13.04 -16.91
N ALA A 162 8.88 12.27 -17.98
CA ALA A 162 7.87 12.02 -19.00
C ALA A 162 6.69 11.21 -18.43
N ASN A 163 6.96 10.20 -17.60
CA ASN A 163 5.92 9.39 -16.97
C ASN A 163 4.99 10.21 -16.08
N PHE A 164 5.53 11.06 -15.19
CA PHE A 164 4.71 11.96 -14.39
C PHE A 164 3.86 12.88 -15.27
N ALA A 165 4.45 13.47 -16.32
CA ALA A 165 3.70 14.33 -17.23
C ALA A 165 2.63 13.55 -18.02
N ASP A 166 2.87 12.30 -18.38
CA ASP A 166 1.88 11.45 -19.02
C ASP A 166 0.67 11.21 -18.12
N GLU A 167 0.88 10.93 -16.84
CA GLU A 167 -0.22 10.78 -15.87
C GLU A 167 -1.01 12.09 -15.67
N VAL A 168 -0.32 13.25 -15.60
CA VAL A 168 -1.00 14.56 -15.53
C VAL A 168 -1.92 14.76 -16.74
N TYR A 169 -1.47 14.41 -17.95
CA TYR A 169 -2.28 14.57 -19.15
C TYR A 169 -3.39 13.51 -19.28
N GLU A 170 -3.19 12.31 -18.73
CA GLU A 170 -4.26 11.32 -18.57
C GLU A 170 -5.37 11.87 -17.66
N VAL A 171 -5.01 12.52 -16.55
CA VAL A 171 -5.97 13.22 -15.68
C VAL A 171 -6.67 14.39 -16.41
N ILE A 172 -5.98 15.13 -17.29
CA ILE A 172 -6.62 16.15 -18.14
C ILE A 172 -7.64 15.52 -19.09
N HIS A 173 -7.33 14.37 -19.69
CA HIS A 173 -8.23 13.66 -20.60
C HIS A 173 -9.48 13.16 -19.89
N GLU A 174 -9.30 12.52 -18.74
CA GLU A 174 -10.36 11.87 -17.97
C GLU A 174 -11.19 12.87 -17.15
N GLY A 175 -10.58 13.98 -16.74
CA GLY A 175 -11.12 14.87 -15.74
C GLY A 175 -11.14 14.24 -14.34
N ALA A 176 -11.46 15.06 -13.34
CA ALA A 176 -11.59 14.60 -11.96
C ALA A 176 -12.61 15.48 -11.20
N THR A 177 -13.26 14.92 -10.19
CA THR A 177 -14.11 15.68 -9.26
C THR A 177 -13.99 15.05 -7.89
N ARG A 178 -13.67 15.85 -6.88
CA ARG A 178 -13.47 15.37 -5.51
C ARG A 178 -13.81 16.44 -4.48
N MET A 179 -14.30 16.00 -3.33
CA MET A 179 -14.38 16.80 -2.12
C MET A 179 -13.04 16.73 -1.39
N THR A 180 -12.38 17.86 -1.17
CA THR A 180 -11.08 17.89 -0.51
C THR A 180 -11.18 17.70 1.00
N ASP A 181 -10.04 17.48 1.65
CA ASP A 181 -9.88 17.41 3.11
C ASP A 181 -10.53 18.58 3.88
N THR A 182 -10.56 19.76 3.26
CA THR A 182 -11.19 20.99 3.76
C THR A 182 -12.69 21.13 3.44
N GLY A 183 -13.31 20.13 2.80
CA GLY A 183 -14.72 20.14 2.43
C GLY A 183 -15.05 21.04 1.24
N THR A 184 -14.09 21.30 0.36
CA THR A 184 -14.31 22.04 -0.89
C THR A 184 -14.42 21.07 -2.06
N GLU A 185 -15.49 21.16 -2.85
CA GLU A 185 -15.57 20.42 -4.11
C GLU A 185 -14.71 21.10 -5.17
N VAL A 186 -13.77 20.37 -5.74
CA VAL A 186 -12.93 20.80 -6.86
C VAL A 186 -13.20 19.90 -8.06
N ARG A 187 -13.25 20.50 -9.25
CA ARG A 187 -13.57 19.82 -10.50
C ARG A 187 -12.64 20.25 -11.62
N LEU A 188 -12.02 19.26 -12.26
CA LEU A 188 -11.35 19.34 -13.55
C LEU A 188 -12.24 18.70 -14.61
N PRO A 189 -12.80 19.47 -15.56
CA PRO A 189 -13.57 18.91 -16.67
C PRO A 189 -12.67 18.05 -17.59
N PRO A 190 -13.17 16.91 -18.12
CA PRO A 190 -12.43 16.11 -19.10
C PRO A 190 -12.17 16.91 -20.38
N SER A 191 -10.95 16.80 -20.90
CA SER A 191 -10.50 17.45 -22.16
C SER A 191 -9.78 16.44 -23.05
N PRO A 192 -10.48 15.43 -23.61
CA PRO A 192 -9.87 14.32 -24.38
C PRO A 192 -9.18 14.76 -25.69
N GLU A 193 -9.42 15.99 -26.14
CA GLU A 193 -8.82 16.59 -27.33
C GLU A 193 -7.42 17.16 -27.12
N VAL A 194 -6.94 17.25 -25.87
CA VAL A 194 -5.64 17.86 -25.53
C VAL A 194 -4.49 16.88 -25.77
N TYR A 195 -3.71 17.02 -26.84
CA TYR A 195 -2.57 16.13 -27.08
C TYR A 195 -1.24 16.80 -26.70
N PRO A 196 -0.49 16.29 -25.69
CA PRO A 196 0.71 16.96 -25.20
C PRO A 196 1.83 17.05 -26.25
N SER A 197 2.45 18.23 -26.33
CA SER A 197 3.66 18.46 -27.12
C SER A 197 4.90 17.95 -26.39
N ARG A 198 5.24 16.68 -26.60
CA ARG A 198 6.43 16.04 -26.00
C ARG A 198 7.77 16.59 -26.50
N ALA A 199 7.78 17.44 -27.54
CA ALA A 199 8.99 18.00 -28.14
C ALA A 199 9.86 18.78 -27.13
N TRP A 200 9.25 19.29 -26.06
CA TRP A 200 9.94 20.03 -25.00
C TRP A 200 10.70 19.15 -24.00
N LEU A 201 10.46 17.83 -23.95
CA LEU A 201 11.22 16.91 -23.08
C LEU A 201 12.72 16.98 -23.34
N ALA A 202 13.11 16.93 -24.62
CA ALA A 202 14.52 16.96 -25.01
C ALA A 202 15.23 18.25 -24.55
N ARG A 203 14.48 19.33 -24.27
CA ARG A 203 15.04 20.59 -23.75
C ARG A 203 15.31 20.56 -22.25
N LEU A 204 14.79 19.58 -21.52
CA LEU A 204 15.14 19.36 -20.11
C LEU A 204 16.59 18.87 -19.95
N ASN A 205 17.17 18.27 -21.00
CA ASN A 205 18.52 17.69 -20.99
C ASN A 205 18.75 16.71 -19.83
N LEU A 206 17.71 15.94 -19.47
CA LEU A 206 17.81 14.92 -18.44
C LEU A 206 18.54 13.69 -18.99
N PRO A 207 19.33 12.98 -18.17
CA PRO A 207 19.86 11.68 -18.55
C PRO A 207 18.71 10.70 -18.83
N ARG A 208 18.97 9.77 -19.74
CA ARG A 208 18.07 8.67 -20.03
C ARG A 208 18.42 7.45 -19.19
N LEU A 209 17.41 6.83 -18.59
CA LEU A 209 17.55 5.53 -17.94
C LEU A 209 17.69 4.46 -19.01
N ALA A 210 18.82 3.75 -18.98
CA ALA A 210 18.92 2.52 -19.75
C ALA A 210 17.95 1.50 -19.16
N ARG A 211 16.94 1.10 -19.95
CA ARG A 211 16.09 -0.03 -19.56
C ARG A 211 16.91 -1.29 -19.60
N ALA A 212 17.32 -1.79 -18.44
CA ALA A 212 18.04 -3.05 -18.33
C ALA A 212 17.16 -4.18 -18.86
N ASP A 213 17.77 -5.17 -19.53
CA ASP A 213 17.08 -6.39 -20.01
C ASP A 213 16.36 -7.14 -18.87
N ALA A 214 16.80 -6.92 -17.63
CA ALA A 214 16.24 -7.51 -16.42
C ALA A 214 14.92 -6.88 -15.96
N VAL A 215 14.53 -5.68 -16.41
CA VAL A 215 13.32 -5.00 -15.91
C VAL A 215 12.05 -5.63 -16.46
N GLU A 216 11.14 -5.97 -15.56
CA GLU A 216 9.90 -6.70 -15.83
C GLU A 216 8.63 -5.84 -15.83
N CYS A 217 8.76 -4.57 -15.46
CA CYS A 217 7.70 -3.55 -15.50
C CYS A 217 7.05 -3.44 -16.90
N PRO A 218 5.77 -3.04 -17.03
CA PRO A 218 5.17 -2.82 -18.35
C PRO A 218 5.91 -1.72 -19.14
N GLY A 219 5.85 -1.79 -20.46
CA GLY A 219 6.52 -0.82 -21.35
C GLY A 219 6.04 0.63 -21.20
N SER A 220 4.83 0.82 -20.67
CA SER A 220 4.21 2.12 -20.38
C SER A 220 4.69 2.76 -19.07
N LEU A 221 5.43 2.02 -18.23
CA LEU A 221 5.98 2.54 -16.98
C LEU A 221 7.50 2.68 -17.11
N SER A 222 8.01 3.87 -16.76
CA SER A 222 9.41 4.10 -16.45
C SER A 222 9.75 3.26 -15.22
N CYS A 223 10.78 2.44 -15.34
CA CYS A 223 11.15 1.50 -14.30
C CYS A 223 12.65 1.26 -14.34
N GLU A 224 13.31 1.60 -13.24
CA GLU A 224 14.75 1.51 -13.08
C GLU A 224 15.15 0.16 -12.48
N TRP A 225 16.26 -0.42 -12.94
CA TRP A 225 16.82 -1.61 -12.30
C TRP A 225 17.84 -1.20 -11.23
N ILE A 226 17.50 -1.40 -9.96
CA ILE A 226 18.38 -1.16 -8.81
C ILE A 226 18.50 -2.49 -8.05
N PRO A 227 19.40 -3.39 -8.42
CA PRO A 227 19.34 -4.78 -7.96
C PRO A 227 19.55 -4.94 -6.45
N ALA A 228 18.74 -5.79 -5.84
CA ALA A 228 19.03 -6.41 -4.56
C ALA A 228 20.15 -7.46 -4.75
N PRO A 229 21.27 -7.40 -4.01
CA PRO A 229 22.39 -8.29 -4.24
C PRO A 229 22.17 -9.70 -3.66
N TYR A 230 22.30 -10.73 -4.52
CA TYR A 230 22.46 -12.11 -4.08
C TYR A 230 23.95 -12.45 -3.91
N SER A 231 24.44 -12.43 -2.67
CA SER A 231 25.85 -12.71 -2.39
C SER A 231 26.05 -13.55 -1.14
N GLN A 232 27.15 -14.30 -1.08
CA GLN A 232 27.51 -15.06 0.12
C GLN A 232 28.08 -14.14 1.19
N LEU A 233 27.62 -14.31 2.43
CA LEU A 233 28.02 -13.53 3.60
C LEU A 233 28.82 -14.40 4.59
N PRO A 234 29.54 -13.79 5.55
CA PRO A 234 30.22 -14.54 6.61
C PRO A 234 29.30 -15.49 7.38
N ASN A 235 29.88 -16.51 8.01
CA ASN A 235 29.17 -17.50 8.84
C ASN A 235 28.09 -18.30 8.09
N GLY A 236 28.23 -18.45 6.77
CA GLY A 236 27.30 -19.25 5.95
C GLY A 236 25.95 -18.58 5.67
N LYS A 237 25.80 -17.29 6.01
CA LYS A 237 24.67 -16.47 5.60
C LYS A 237 24.78 -16.11 4.11
N TYR A 238 23.69 -15.65 3.51
CA TYR A 238 23.69 -15.13 2.15
C TYR A 238 22.59 -14.08 1.96
N GLY A 239 22.65 -13.43 0.80
CA GLY A 239 21.94 -12.21 0.44
C GLY A 239 20.44 -12.22 0.62
N ASN A 240 19.86 -11.04 0.42
CA ASN A 240 18.53 -10.61 0.84
C ASN A 240 17.30 -11.25 0.14
N HIS A 241 17.49 -12.28 -0.69
CA HIS A 241 16.42 -13.01 -1.38
C HIS A 241 16.88 -14.44 -1.70
N ASP A 242 15.95 -15.30 -2.09
CA ASP A 242 16.24 -16.68 -2.51
C ASP A 242 16.00 -16.85 -4.02
N ILE A 243 17.01 -17.36 -4.73
CA ILE A 243 16.88 -17.67 -6.16
C ILE A 243 15.85 -18.78 -6.36
N ALA A 244 14.94 -18.58 -7.31
CA ALA A 244 13.88 -19.51 -7.69
C ALA A 244 13.57 -19.41 -9.20
N ASP A 245 12.53 -20.13 -9.63
CA ASP A 245 12.07 -20.17 -11.03
C ASP A 245 10.54 -20.03 -11.09
N ARG A 246 9.98 -19.06 -10.34
CA ARG A 246 8.54 -18.77 -10.35
C ARG A 246 8.11 -18.18 -11.70
N PRO A 247 6.90 -18.47 -12.20
CA PRO A 247 5.86 -19.28 -11.59
C PRO A 247 6.00 -20.79 -11.87
N THR A 248 7.05 -21.24 -12.58
CA THR A 248 7.28 -22.66 -12.89
C THR A 248 7.51 -23.48 -11.62
N SER A 249 8.27 -22.96 -10.67
CA SER A 249 8.58 -23.64 -9.41
C SER A 249 7.49 -23.48 -8.35
N GLN A 250 6.91 -22.31 -8.16
CA GLN A 250 5.75 -22.06 -7.29
C GLN A 250 4.85 -21.04 -7.96
N THR A 251 3.54 -21.22 -7.90
CA THR A 251 2.59 -20.24 -8.43
C THR A 251 2.64 -18.95 -7.61
N ILE A 252 2.66 -17.81 -8.29
CA ILE A 252 2.47 -16.50 -7.65
C ILE A 252 0.96 -16.33 -7.43
N GLN A 253 0.57 -16.20 -6.16
CA GLN A 253 -0.82 -16.12 -5.72
C GLN A 253 -1.17 -14.74 -5.14
N TYR A 254 -0.17 -13.97 -4.71
CA TYR A 254 -0.39 -12.72 -3.99
C TYR A 254 0.44 -11.57 -4.56
N ILE A 255 -0.09 -10.36 -4.41
CA ILE A 255 0.68 -9.12 -4.48
C ILE A 255 0.51 -8.43 -3.13
N VAL A 256 1.61 -8.11 -2.46
CA VAL A 256 1.59 -7.49 -1.12
C VAL A 256 2.02 -6.04 -1.24
N ILE A 257 1.16 -5.17 -0.76
CA ILE A 257 1.33 -3.72 -0.65
C ILE A 257 1.88 -3.42 0.73
N HIS A 258 3.00 -2.71 0.75
CA HIS A 258 3.66 -2.21 1.95
C HIS A 258 3.76 -0.70 1.87
N ASP A 259 3.92 -0.05 3.02
CA ASP A 259 4.61 1.22 3.10
C ASP A 259 5.97 1.04 3.79
N THR A 260 6.93 1.90 3.47
CA THR A 260 8.34 1.71 3.84
C THR A 260 8.71 2.13 5.24
N GLU A 261 7.83 2.83 5.96
CA GLU A 261 8.13 3.57 7.21
C GLU A 261 9.45 4.39 7.14
N GLU A 262 9.78 4.88 5.95
CA GLU A 262 11.08 5.47 5.62
C GLU A 262 11.05 6.29 4.30
N LEU A 263 12.05 7.14 4.08
CA LEU A 263 12.23 7.89 2.84
C LEU A 263 12.89 7.07 1.74
N TYR A 264 12.57 7.37 0.48
CA TYR A 264 12.98 6.62 -0.71
C TYR A 264 14.49 6.34 -0.79
N ALA A 265 15.33 7.35 -0.50
CA ALA A 265 16.79 7.18 -0.56
C ALA A 265 17.29 6.12 0.43
N LYS A 266 16.68 6.07 1.62
CA LYS A 266 17.04 5.11 2.65
C LYS A 266 16.44 3.73 2.39
N THR A 267 15.24 3.66 1.81
CA THR A 267 14.66 2.44 1.25
C THR A 267 15.61 1.80 0.22
N LEU A 268 16.24 2.59 -0.66
CA LEU A 268 17.25 2.09 -1.59
C LEU A 268 18.54 1.60 -0.91
N ASP A 269 19.02 2.30 0.12
CA ASP A 269 20.18 1.82 0.89
C ASP A 269 19.91 0.45 1.54
N LEU A 270 18.69 0.22 2.05
CA LEU A 270 18.27 -1.05 2.66
C LEU A 270 18.28 -2.21 1.64
N VAL A 271 17.58 -2.07 0.51
CA VAL A 271 17.45 -3.16 -0.47
C VAL A 271 18.77 -3.50 -1.17
N GLN A 272 19.72 -2.56 -1.20
CA GLN A 272 21.05 -2.78 -1.77
C GLN A 272 22.07 -3.35 -0.78
N ASP A 273 21.74 -3.44 0.52
CA ASP A 273 22.58 -4.13 1.48
C ASP A 273 22.26 -5.63 1.48
N PRO A 274 23.21 -6.52 1.14
CA PRO A 274 22.95 -7.96 1.14
C PRO A 274 22.67 -8.53 2.54
N ALA A 275 22.98 -7.82 3.62
CA ALA A 275 22.68 -8.25 4.99
C ALA A 275 21.24 -7.96 5.43
N GLU A 276 20.50 -7.18 4.64
CA GLU A 276 19.13 -6.73 4.94
C GLU A 276 18.08 -7.60 4.23
N MET A 277 16.81 -7.18 4.31
CA MET A 277 15.69 -7.75 3.57
C MET A 277 15.59 -7.21 2.14
N SER A 278 14.65 -7.74 1.36
CA SER A 278 14.38 -7.22 0.01
C SER A 278 12.92 -7.38 -0.39
N TRP A 279 12.55 -6.69 -1.45
CA TRP A 279 11.24 -6.69 -2.09
C TRP A 279 11.43 -6.57 -3.61
N HIS A 280 10.35 -6.67 -4.37
CA HIS A 280 10.47 -6.68 -5.83
C HIS A 280 10.53 -5.27 -6.40
N TYR A 281 9.71 -4.35 -5.86
CA TYR A 281 9.57 -3.01 -6.40
C TYR A 281 9.48 -1.95 -5.30
N THR A 282 10.14 -0.81 -5.48
CA THR A 282 9.91 0.42 -4.68
C THR A 282 9.20 1.46 -5.52
N LEU A 283 8.24 2.17 -4.92
CA LEU A 283 7.54 3.29 -5.50
C LEU A 283 7.83 4.57 -4.73
N ARG A 284 8.30 5.60 -5.43
CA ARG A 284 8.55 6.92 -4.85
C ARG A 284 7.26 7.73 -4.79
N SER A 285 7.04 8.39 -3.66
CA SER A 285 5.80 9.09 -3.37
C SER A 285 5.57 10.27 -4.31
N HIS A 286 6.54 11.20 -4.46
CA HIS A 286 6.26 12.49 -5.10
C HIS A 286 6.06 12.43 -6.63
N ASP A 287 6.65 11.47 -7.34
CA ASP A 287 6.58 11.40 -8.81
C ASP A 287 6.16 10.04 -9.37
N GLY A 288 5.88 9.08 -8.49
CA GLY A 288 5.53 7.72 -8.88
C GLY A 288 6.67 6.97 -9.56
N HIS A 289 7.95 7.35 -9.35
CA HIS A 289 9.08 6.60 -9.87
C HIS A 289 9.08 5.17 -9.36
N LEU A 290 9.40 4.23 -10.24
CA LEU A 290 9.42 2.80 -9.97
C LEU A 290 10.84 2.27 -10.10
N ALA A 291 11.31 1.58 -9.07
CA ALA A 291 12.55 0.80 -9.11
C ALA A 291 12.23 -0.67 -8.89
N GLN A 292 12.82 -1.56 -9.70
CA GLN A 292 12.78 -3.00 -9.50
C GLN A 292 14.11 -3.51 -8.93
N HIS A 293 14.03 -4.38 -7.93
CA HIS A 293 15.18 -4.87 -7.17
C HIS A 293 15.38 -6.39 -7.27
N VAL A 294 14.29 -7.15 -7.29
CA VAL A 294 14.30 -8.62 -7.41
C VAL A 294 13.44 -9.01 -8.61
N LEU A 295 13.93 -9.98 -9.39
CA LEU A 295 13.13 -10.57 -10.47
C LEU A 295 11.97 -11.36 -9.86
N THR A 296 10.77 -11.24 -10.44
CA THR A 296 9.56 -11.91 -9.96
C THR A 296 9.65 -13.44 -9.94
N LYS A 297 10.60 -14.02 -10.68
CA LYS A 297 10.91 -15.46 -10.59
C LYS A 297 11.58 -15.87 -9.27
N ASP A 298 12.31 -14.95 -8.64
CA ASP A 298 13.05 -15.15 -7.39
C ASP A 298 12.19 -14.72 -6.19
N VAL A 299 12.51 -15.18 -4.97
CA VAL A 299 11.69 -14.95 -3.76
C VAL A 299 12.34 -13.88 -2.89
N ALA A 300 11.78 -12.67 -2.92
CA ALA A 300 12.17 -11.59 -2.01
C ALA A 300 11.66 -11.81 -0.58
N TRP A 301 12.29 -11.17 0.40
CA TRP A 301 12.04 -11.36 1.84
C TRP A 301 11.26 -10.19 2.45
N HIS A 302 9.98 -10.03 2.09
CA HIS A 302 9.22 -8.82 2.45
C HIS A 302 8.05 -9.06 3.39
N ALA A 303 7.47 -10.27 3.44
CA ALA A 303 6.18 -10.50 4.10
C ALA A 303 6.25 -11.09 5.53
N GLY A 304 7.44 -11.35 6.08
CA GLY A 304 7.58 -11.99 7.40
C GLY A 304 6.95 -13.39 7.53
N ASN A 305 6.52 -13.99 6.42
CA ASN A 305 5.87 -15.28 6.33
C ASN A 305 6.40 -16.01 5.08
N TRP A 306 7.20 -17.06 5.26
CA TRP A 306 7.85 -17.74 4.16
C TRP A 306 6.89 -18.40 3.15
N TYR A 307 5.73 -18.88 3.62
CA TYR A 307 4.70 -19.41 2.73
C TYR A 307 4.17 -18.34 1.77
N VAL A 308 3.93 -17.14 2.28
CA VAL A 308 3.46 -15.99 1.50
C VAL A 308 4.59 -15.42 0.64
N ASN A 309 5.79 -15.18 1.17
CA ASN A 309 6.97 -14.72 0.41
C ASN A 309 7.20 -15.59 -0.84
N ALA A 310 7.21 -16.91 -0.68
CA ALA A 310 7.40 -17.85 -1.80
C ALA A 310 6.32 -17.75 -2.90
N LYS A 311 5.18 -17.12 -2.62
CA LYS A 311 4.00 -17.00 -3.52
C LYS A 311 3.60 -15.55 -3.79
N ALA A 312 4.38 -14.58 -3.34
CA ALA A 312 4.03 -13.16 -3.43
C ALA A 312 5.02 -12.35 -4.25
N ILE A 313 4.54 -11.22 -4.75
CA ILE A 313 5.35 -10.09 -5.20
C ILE A 313 5.09 -8.93 -4.24
N GLY A 314 6.13 -8.47 -3.54
CA GLY A 314 6.08 -7.31 -2.64
C GLY A 314 6.41 -5.99 -3.32
N LEU A 315 5.57 -4.98 -3.09
CA LEU A 315 5.71 -3.59 -3.54
C LEU A 315 5.79 -2.66 -2.31
N GLU A 316 6.91 -1.96 -2.18
CA GLU A 316 7.17 -0.98 -1.13
C GLU A 316 6.81 0.43 -1.60
N HIS A 317 5.87 1.09 -0.92
CA HIS A 317 5.47 2.46 -1.21
C HIS A 317 6.14 3.41 -0.23
N GLU A 318 6.89 4.39 -0.73
CA GLU A 318 7.48 5.41 0.13
C GLU A 318 6.40 6.06 0.99
N GLY A 319 6.49 5.89 2.31
CA GLY A 319 5.41 6.25 3.21
C GLY A 319 5.62 5.89 4.67
N PHE A 320 4.62 6.24 5.48
CA PHE A 320 4.60 6.03 6.94
C PHE A 320 3.16 5.84 7.42
N LEU A 321 2.72 4.64 7.76
CA LEU A 321 1.31 4.33 8.03
C LEU A 321 0.58 5.30 8.98
N ALA A 322 1.32 5.94 9.89
CA ALA A 322 0.79 6.77 10.96
C ALA A 322 0.51 8.24 10.58
N ALA A 323 1.04 8.78 9.48
CA ALA A 323 0.98 10.23 9.24
C ALA A 323 -0.33 10.78 8.58
N GLY A 324 -1.42 10.00 8.52
CA GLY A 324 -2.71 10.44 7.95
C GLY A 324 -2.79 10.50 6.41
N GLY A 325 -2.23 9.54 5.66
CA GLY A 325 -2.42 9.40 4.21
C GLY A 325 -1.78 10.47 3.30
N THR A 326 -1.12 11.48 3.87
CA THR A 326 -0.61 12.67 3.17
C THR A 326 0.55 12.42 2.19
N TRP A 327 1.10 11.20 2.14
CA TRP A 327 2.17 10.77 1.22
C TRP A 327 1.73 9.73 0.19
N TYR A 328 0.50 9.20 0.27
CA TYR A 328 -0.03 8.33 -0.78
C TYR A 328 -0.57 9.19 -1.93
N THR A 329 0.35 9.77 -2.70
CA THR A 329 0.02 10.68 -3.81
C THR A 329 -0.72 9.94 -4.92
N GLU A 330 -1.44 10.70 -5.74
CA GLU A 330 -2.08 10.16 -6.92
C GLU A 330 -1.05 9.60 -7.92
N ALA A 331 0.12 10.24 -8.05
CA ALA A 331 1.23 9.74 -8.87
C ALA A 331 1.65 8.32 -8.48
N MET A 332 1.86 8.10 -7.18
CA MET A 332 2.20 6.77 -6.68
C MET A 332 1.05 5.78 -6.84
N TYR A 333 -0.19 6.16 -6.52
CA TYR A 333 -1.36 5.30 -6.69
C TYR A 333 -1.54 4.85 -8.14
N ARG A 334 -1.45 5.76 -9.11
CA ARG A 334 -1.61 5.45 -10.54
C ARG A 334 -0.52 4.55 -11.07
N THR A 335 0.75 4.84 -10.77
CA THR A 335 1.86 3.96 -11.17
C THR A 335 1.74 2.58 -10.53
N SER A 336 1.44 2.53 -9.23
CA SER A 336 1.22 1.27 -8.50
C SER A 336 0.09 0.45 -9.09
N ALA A 337 -1.07 1.06 -9.34
CA ALA A 337 -2.23 0.38 -9.87
C ALA A 337 -1.97 -0.21 -11.27
N LYS A 338 -1.27 0.54 -12.12
CA LYS A 338 -0.83 0.06 -13.45
C LYS A 338 0.12 -1.12 -13.34
N LEU A 339 1.08 -1.08 -12.41
CA LEU A 339 2.00 -2.19 -12.15
C LEU A 339 1.27 -3.42 -11.60
N VAL A 340 0.46 -3.26 -10.55
CA VAL A 340 -0.30 -4.35 -9.93
C VAL A 340 -1.23 -5.01 -10.92
N ARG A 341 -1.98 -4.22 -11.71
CA ARG A 341 -2.84 -4.77 -12.78
C ARG A 341 -2.04 -5.59 -13.80
N TYR A 342 -0.89 -5.08 -14.23
CA TYR A 342 -0.03 -5.78 -15.18
C TYR A 342 0.53 -7.09 -14.60
N LEU A 343 1.00 -7.07 -13.34
CA LEU A 343 1.50 -8.27 -12.67
C LEU A 343 0.39 -9.29 -12.42
N ALA A 344 -0.79 -8.81 -12.04
CA ALA A 344 -1.98 -9.63 -11.84
C ALA A 344 -2.40 -10.35 -13.13
N ASP A 345 -2.45 -9.64 -14.26
CA ASP A 345 -2.73 -10.23 -15.57
C ASP A 345 -1.64 -11.24 -15.97
N ARG A 346 -0.36 -10.88 -15.80
CA ARG A 346 0.78 -11.73 -16.16
C ARG A 346 0.81 -13.05 -15.38
N PHE A 347 0.44 -13.04 -14.11
CA PHE A 347 0.52 -14.21 -13.23
C PHE A 347 -0.82 -14.86 -12.89
N GLY A 348 -1.93 -14.30 -13.38
CA GLY A 348 -3.28 -14.80 -13.08
C GLY A 348 -3.72 -14.58 -11.63
N VAL A 349 -3.22 -13.52 -10.98
CA VAL A 349 -3.61 -13.15 -9.61
C VAL A 349 -4.93 -12.38 -9.67
N PRO A 350 -6.01 -12.82 -8.99
CA PRO A 350 -7.25 -12.07 -8.95
C PRO A 350 -7.09 -10.69 -8.33
N LEU A 351 -7.74 -9.68 -8.91
CA LEU A 351 -7.83 -8.35 -8.32
C LEU A 351 -8.96 -8.31 -7.29
N ASP A 352 -8.69 -8.84 -6.10
CA ASP A 352 -9.55 -8.77 -4.92
C ASP A 352 -8.70 -8.70 -3.62
N ARG A 353 -9.33 -8.45 -2.47
CA ARG A 353 -8.63 -8.36 -1.17
C ARG A 353 -8.25 -9.72 -0.55
N ALA A 354 -8.52 -10.84 -1.24
CA ALA A 354 -7.98 -12.14 -0.86
C ALA A 354 -6.61 -12.41 -1.51
N HIS A 355 -6.21 -11.63 -2.53
CA HIS A 355 -4.98 -11.84 -3.28
C HIS A 355 -4.10 -10.58 -3.37
N ILE A 356 -4.70 -9.39 -3.41
CA ILE A 356 -4.00 -8.12 -3.24
C ILE A 356 -4.10 -7.77 -1.76
N LEU A 357 -2.99 -7.95 -1.04
CA LEU A 357 -2.92 -7.88 0.42
C LEU A 357 -2.17 -6.62 0.86
N GLY A 358 -2.57 -6.03 1.99
CA GLY A 358 -1.63 -5.26 2.80
C GLY A 358 -0.74 -6.22 3.58
N HIS A 359 0.44 -5.78 3.99
CA HIS A 359 1.30 -6.58 4.86
C HIS A 359 0.60 -6.90 6.19
N ASP A 360 -0.21 -5.97 6.69
CA ASP A 360 -1.12 -6.11 7.81
C ASP A 360 -2.08 -7.31 7.68
N ASN A 361 -2.36 -7.81 6.48
CA ASN A 361 -3.22 -8.97 6.26
C ASN A 361 -2.46 -10.31 6.24
N VAL A 362 -1.12 -10.30 6.21
CA VAL A 362 -0.29 -11.51 6.13
C VAL A 362 -0.18 -12.17 7.51
N PRO A 363 -0.59 -13.43 7.73
CA PRO A 363 -0.55 -14.03 9.06
C PRO A 363 0.88 -14.35 9.52
N SER A 364 1.08 -14.45 10.83
CA SER A 364 2.26 -15.13 11.36
C SER A 364 2.20 -16.62 11.06
N LEU A 365 3.35 -17.26 10.86
CA LEU A 365 3.44 -18.72 10.74
C LEU A 365 3.23 -19.47 12.06
N LEU A 366 3.60 -18.86 13.18
CA LEU A 366 3.65 -19.49 14.51
C LEU A 366 2.96 -18.61 15.57
N PRO A 367 2.31 -19.22 16.59
CA PRO A 367 1.57 -18.48 17.62
C PRO A 367 2.41 -17.39 18.32
N GLU A 368 3.65 -17.71 18.68
CA GLU A 368 4.54 -16.85 19.45
C GLU A 368 5.06 -15.63 18.69
N LYS A 369 4.86 -15.60 17.36
CA LYS A 369 5.27 -14.48 16.50
C LYS A 369 4.11 -13.54 16.13
N VAL A 370 2.86 -13.87 16.47
CA VAL A 370 1.68 -13.08 16.10
C VAL A 370 1.78 -11.62 16.58
N GLN A 371 2.28 -11.38 17.80
CA GLN A 371 2.35 -10.03 18.35
C GLN A 371 3.26 -9.08 17.54
N LYS A 372 4.27 -9.65 16.87
CA LYS A 372 5.30 -8.89 16.13
C LYS A 372 4.90 -8.60 14.68
N MET A 373 3.81 -9.18 14.20
CA MET A 373 3.40 -8.98 12.82
C MET A 373 3.09 -7.52 12.49
N HIS A 374 3.43 -7.18 11.25
CA HIS A 374 3.35 -5.86 10.65
C HIS A 374 1.94 -5.26 10.60
N GLU A 375 1.90 -3.93 10.48
CA GLU A 375 0.70 -3.08 10.51
C GLU A 375 0.54 -2.22 9.23
N ASP A 376 1.53 -2.20 8.34
CA ASP A 376 1.52 -1.46 7.07
C ASP A 376 0.61 -2.12 6.00
N PRO A 377 -0.03 -1.37 5.07
CA PRO A 377 0.11 0.08 4.84
C PRO A 377 -0.78 0.95 5.76
N GLY A 378 -1.42 0.33 6.75
CA GLY A 378 -2.24 0.98 7.76
C GLY A 378 -3.59 1.51 7.29
N PRO A 379 -4.28 2.28 8.15
CA PRO A 379 -5.70 2.61 7.97
C PRO A 379 -5.94 3.70 6.93
N TYR A 380 -4.90 4.40 6.49
CA TYR A 380 -5.00 5.54 5.58
C TYR A 380 -4.71 5.19 4.12
N TRP A 381 -4.32 3.95 3.80
CA TRP A 381 -4.24 3.52 2.41
C TRP A 381 -5.65 3.35 1.82
N ASP A 382 -6.00 4.19 0.84
CA ASP A 382 -7.30 4.19 0.17
C ASP A 382 -7.44 3.01 -0.81
N TRP A 383 -7.80 1.85 -0.25
CA TRP A 383 -8.05 0.63 -1.01
C TRP A 383 -9.15 0.79 -2.07
N ALA A 384 -10.20 1.59 -1.83
CA ALA A 384 -11.27 1.76 -2.82
C ALA A 384 -10.74 2.46 -4.07
N HIS A 385 -10.06 3.59 -3.87
CA HIS A 385 -9.41 4.34 -4.95
C HIS A 385 -8.36 3.51 -5.68
N PHE A 386 -7.55 2.74 -4.94
CA PHE A 386 -6.55 1.87 -5.55
C PHE A 386 -7.19 0.82 -6.49
N PHE A 387 -8.31 0.20 -6.09
CA PHE A 387 -9.04 -0.75 -6.92
C PHE A 387 -9.75 -0.10 -8.11
N ASP A 388 -10.24 1.13 -7.96
CA ASP A 388 -10.78 1.92 -9.07
C ASP A 388 -9.71 2.16 -10.15
N LEU A 389 -8.50 2.57 -9.75
CA LEU A 389 -7.36 2.79 -10.66
C LEU A 389 -6.86 1.49 -11.32
N MET A 390 -6.95 0.35 -10.64
CA MET A 390 -6.65 -0.95 -11.24
C MET A 390 -7.71 -1.39 -12.28
N GLY A 391 -8.83 -0.67 -12.39
CA GLY A 391 -9.97 -1.06 -13.24
C GLY A 391 -10.77 -2.24 -12.67
N ALA A 392 -10.64 -2.50 -11.36
CA ALA A 392 -11.37 -3.53 -10.62
C ALA A 392 -12.16 -2.94 -9.44
N PRO A 393 -13.01 -1.92 -9.68
CA PRO A 393 -13.71 -1.19 -8.64
C PRO A 393 -14.50 -2.11 -7.70
N LEU A 394 -14.34 -1.91 -6.39
CA LEU A 394 -15.05 -2.69 -5.37
C LEU A 394 -16.53 -2.31 -5.36
N ARG A 395 -17.40 -3.27 -5.68
CA ARG A 395 -18.85 -3.05 -5.80
C ARG A 395 -19.64 -4.15 -5.11
N PRO A 396 -20.87 -3.84 -4.63
CA PRO A 396 -21.78 -4.88 -4.18
C PRO A 396 -22.10 -5.85 -5.31
N ASP A 397 -22.07 -7.13 -5.00
CA ASP A 397 -22.50 -8.22 -5.89
C ASP A 397 -23.51 -9.17 -5.21
N GLY A 398 -24.02 -8.77 -4.04
CA GLY A 398 -25.09 -9.44 -3.30
C GLY A 398 -26.37 -8.61 -3.18
N ASP A 399 -27.32 -9.15 -2.42
CA ASP A 399 -28.57 -8.51 -2.01
C ASP A 399 -28.76 -8.59 -0.47
N SER A 400 -29.87 -8.06 0.04
CA SER A 400 -30.14 -8.05 1.49
C SER A 400 -30.19 -9.44 2.15
N GLY A 401 -30.40 -10.51 1.38
CA GLY A 401 -30.39 -11.89 1.85
C GLY A 401 -29.02 -12.57 1.81
N THR A 402 -28.01 -11.89 1.25
CA THR A 402 -26.65 -12.43 1.16
C THR A 402 -26.04 -12.57 2.56
N ALA A 403 -25.51 -13.75 2.86
CA ALA A 403 -24.95 -14.10 4.17
C ALA A 403 -23.61 -13.41 4.46
N THR A 404 -23.00 -12.79 3.46
CA THR A 404 -21.70 -12.16 3.51
C THR A 404 -21.77 -10.67 3.13
N VAL A 405 -20.87 -9.89 3.71
CA VAL A 405 -20.70 -8.46 3.44
C VAL A 405 -19.25 -8.16 3.08
N MET A 406 -19.05 -7.14 2.26
CA MET A 406 -17.75 -6.53 2.02
C MET A 406 -17.69 -5.20 2.75
N ILE A 407 -16.62 -4.96 3.51
CA ILE A 407 -16.38 -3.64 4.10
C ILE A 407 -16.10 -2.66 2.96
N LEU A 408 -16.87 -1.58 2.89
CA LEU A 408 -16.77 -0.58 1.83
C LEU A 408 -17.28 0.79 2.34
N PRO A 409 -16.59 1.39 3.34
CA PRO A 409 -16.87 2.75 3.77
C PRO A 409 -16.56 3.76 2.66
N ASP A 410 -17.27 4.90 2.68
CA ASP A 410 -16.83 6.11 1.98
C ASP A 410 -15.58 6.64 2.69
N TYR A 411 -14.42 6.61 2.00
CA TYR A 411 -13.12 6.93 2.59
C TYR A 411 -13.08 8.32 3.21
N ASP A 412 -13.51 9.36 2.47
CA ASP A 412 -13.40 10.76 2.91
C ASP A 412 -14.36 11.08 4.08
N ARG A 413 -15.51 10.41 4.14
CA ARG A 413 -16.50 10.55 5.23
C ARG A 413 -16.18 9.72 6.45
N THR A 414 -15.40 8.65 6.30
CA THR A 414 -15.09 7.72 7.38
C THR A 414 -13.83 8.19 8.09
N ARG A 415 -14.02 8.89 9.22
CA ARG A 415 -12.94 9.51 10.01
C ARG A 415 -12.91 8.96 11.44
N PRO A 416 -12.59 7.67 11.62
CA PRO A 416 -12.55 7.06 12.95
C PRO A 416 -11.45 7.70 13.80
N HIS A 417 -11.65 7.63 15.12
CA HIS A 417 -10.64 8.08 16.09
C HIS A 417 -9.44 7.12 16.09
N TYR A 418 -8.24 7.70 16.07
CA TYR A 418 -6.95 7.02 16.18
C TYR A 418 -6.04 7.72 17.18
N ILE A 419 -5.13 6.96 17.77
CA ILE A 419 -3.97 7.45 18.53
C ILE A 419 -2.66 6.86 17.95
N GLY A 420 -1.51 7.30 18.45
CA GLY A 420 -0.20 6.74 18.07
C GLY A 420 0.44 7.35 16.83
N CYS A 421 -0.10 8.45 16.29
CA CYS A 421 0.49 9.15 15.14
C CYS A 421 1.71 10.01 15.50
N ASP A 422 1.88 10.31 16.79
CA ASP A 422 3.04 11.02 17.33
C ASP A 422 3.75 10.10 18.33
N ASN A 423 4.99 9.71 18.00
CA ASN A 423 5.81 8.84 18.85
C ASN A 423 6.17 9.51 20.19
N ASP A 424 6.26 10.85 20.24
CA ASP A 424 6.55 11.59 21.47
C ASP A 424 5.29 11.74 22.34
N HIS A 425 4.10 11.68 21.73
CA HIS A 425 2.81 11.79 22.40
C HIS A 425 1.84 10.69 21.94
N PRO A 426 2.12 9.40 22.22
CA PRO A 426 1.39 8.26 21.63
C PRO A 426 -0.08 8.17 22.05
N ALA A 427 -0.46 8.84 23.13
CA ALA A 427 -1.85 8.91 23.61
C ALA A 427 -2.63 10.10 23.03
N ALA A 428 -1.99 10.99 22.27
CA ALA A 428 -2.66 12.11 21.62
C ALA A 428 -3.48 11.62 20.42
N ASP A 429 -4.61 12.31 20.19
CA ASP A 429 -5.44 12.07 19.03
C ASP A 429 -4.64 12.33 17.76
N CYS A 430 -4.68 11.37 16.84
CA CYS A 430 -4.26 11.58 15.48
C CYS A 430 -5.12 12.68 14.83
N PRO A 431 -4.56 13.47 13.89
CA PRO A 431 -5.37 14.34 13.05
C PRO A 431 -6.48 13.55 12.34
N ALA A 432 -7.70 14.08 12.35
CA ALA A 432 -8.83 13.44 11.69
C ALA A 432 -8.56 13.34 10.18
N HIS A 433 -8.59 12.12 9.64
CA HIS A 433 -8.34 11.83 8.23
C HIS A 433 -9.33 10.79 7.70
N GLY A 434 -9.53 10.75 6.39
CA GLY A 434 -10.27 9.66 5.74
C GLY A 434 -9.59 8.31 5.98
N SER A 435 -10.38 7.25 6.10
CA SER A 435 -9.85 5.92 6.42
C SER A 435 -10.55 4.83 5.64
N ALA A 436 -9.76 3.83 5.25
CA ALA A 436 -10.27 2.58 4.68
C ALA A 436 -10.73 1.58 5.76
N SER A 437 -10.66 1.95 7.05
CA SER A 437 -10.91 1.04 8.17
C SER A 437 -12.12 1.46 9.00
N ILE A 438 -12.80 0.48 9.57
CA ILE A 438 -13.81 0.67 10.62
C ILE A 438 -13.43 -0.07 11.89
N TRP A 439 -13.90 0.43 13.03
CA TRP A 439 -13.71 -0.20 14.33
C TRP A 439 -14.79 -1.25 14.62
N LEU A 440 -14.34 -2.32 15.29
CA LEU A 440 -15.18 -3.45 15.67
C LEU A 440 -15.33 -3.52 17.19
N HIS A 441 -16.57 -3.57 17.64
CA HIS A 441 -16.97 -3.56 19.04
C HIS A 441 -17.51 -4.91 19.51
N THR A 442 -17.46 -5.14 20.82
CA THR A 442 -17.96 -6.37 21.46
C THR A 442 -19.49 -6.43 21.54
N GLU A 443 -20.19 -5.30 21.45
CA GLU A 443 -21.64 -5.16 21.52
C GLU A 443 -22.14 -4.13 20.49
N PRO A 444 -23.44 -4.13 20.10
CA PRO A 444 -24.00 -3.17 19.14
C PRO A 444 -24.23 -1.77 19.74
N ARG A 445 -23.16 -1.11 20.17
CA ARG A 445 -23.15 0.28 20.67
C ARG A 445 -21.73 0.86 20.60
N GLU A 446 -21.60 2.17 20.39
CA GLU A 446 -20.31 2.83 20.15
C GLU A 446 -19.36 2.77 21.36
N GLU A 447 -19.90 2.82 22.59
CA GLU A 447 -19.10 2.80 23.82
C GLU A 447 -18.74 1.39 24.29
N ALA A 448 -19.08 0.36 23.51
CA ALA A 448 -18.66 -0.99 23.82
C ALA A 448 -17.16 -1.14 23.58
N PRO A 449 -16.44 -1.92 24.42
CA PRO A 449 -15.02 -2.20 24.20
C PRO A 449 -14.78 -2.77 22.80
N LEU A 450 -13.61 -2.46 22.23
CA LEU A 450 -13.13 -3.07 20.99
C LEU A 450 -13.02 -4.59 21.13
N VAL A 451 -13.26 -5.32 20.04
CA VAL A 451 -13.05 -6.78 20.03
C VAL A 451 -11.59 -7.11 20.24
N LYS A 452 -11.34 -8.20 20.97
CA LYS A 452 -9.98 -8.59 21.37
C LYS A 452 -9.38 -9.56 20.37
N ASP A 453 -8.19 -9.27 19.87
CA ASP A 453 -7.32 -10.27 19.25
C ASP A 453 -6.46 -10.93 20.34
N ILE A 454 -6.74 -12.21 20.64
CA ILE A 454 -6.03 -12.96 21.68
C ILE A 454 -4.56 -13.28 21.32
N GLY A 455 -4.20 -13.21 20.04
CA GLY A 455 -2.83 -13.43 19.60
C GLY A 455 -2.00 -12.15 19.58
N LYS A 456 -2.59 -11.00 19.24
CA LYS A 456 -1.94 -9.69 19.35
C LYS A 456 -1.88 -9.21 20.81
N HIS A 457 -2.98 -9.37 21.53
CA HIS A 457 -3.15 -8.95 22.93
C HIS A 457 -3.56 -10.15 23.80
N PRO A 458 -2.63 -11.00 24.26
CA PRO A 458 -3.00 -12.15 25.09
C PRO A 458 -3.62 -11.72 26.43
N THR A 459 -3.05 -10.70 27.07
CA THR A 459 -3.47 -10.19 28.37
C THR A 459 -4.34 -8.95 28.26
N ASP A 460 -3.94 -8.00 27.44
CA ASP A 460 -4.51 -6.65 27.41
C ASP A 460 -5.73 -6.55 26.48
N GLN A 461 -6.29 -5.34 26.39
CA GLN A 461 -7.37 -5.01 25.47
C GLN A 461 -6.77 -4.46 24.16
N SER A 462 -7.51 -4.60 23.07
CA SER A 462 -7.20 -3.90 21.83
C SER A 462 -7.31 -2.38 22.02
N THR A 463 -6.48 -1.65 21.27
CA THR A 463 -6.33 -0.19 21.38
C THR A 463 -6.81 0.50 20.10
N PHE A 464 -7.00 1.83 20.19
CA PHE A 464 -7.26 2.69 19.03
C PHE A 464 -5.98 3.13 18.30
N SER A 465 -4.84 2.49 18.57
CA SER A 465 -3.58 2.84 17.93
C SER A 465 -3.62 2.57 16.44
N VAL A 466 -3.03 3.46 15.63
CA VAL A 466 -2.80 3.18 14.19
C VAL A 466 -1.92 1.94 13.97
N TYR A 467 -1.10 1.58 14.96
CA TYR A 467 -0.25 0.38 15.00
C TYR A 467 -0.93 -0.84 15.68
N ASP A 468 -2.27 -0.85 15.75
CA ASP A 468 -3.03 -1.98 16.31
C ASP A 468 -4.25 -2.31 15.46
N HIS A 469 -4.14 -3.29 14.55
CA HIS A 469 -5.27 -3.78 13.75
C HIS A 469 -6.18 -4.80 14.42
N ALA A 470 -5.97 -5.13 15.69
CA ALA A 470 -6.70 -6.20 16.36
C ALA A 470 -8.23 -6.12 16.19
N ALA A 471 -8.78 -4.91 16.17
CA ALA A 471 -10.22 -4.64 16.05
C ALA A 471 -10.61 -3.88 14.77
N ARG A 472 -9.84 -4.01 13.68
CA ARG A 472 -10.08 -3.30 12.41
C ARG A 472 -10.61 -4.22 11.32
N ALA A 473 -11.65 -3.78 10.62
CA ALA A 473 -12.05 -4.34 9.32
C ALA A 473 -11.81 -3.30 8.22
N VAL A 474 -11.25 -3.73 7.09
CA VAL A 474 -10.71 -2.82 6.06
C VAL A 474 -11.42 -2.98 4.72
N THR A 475 -11.56 -1.88 3.99
CA THR A 475 -12.14 -1.81 2.65
C THR A 475 -11.74 -2.98 1.74
N GLY A 476 -12.76 -3.61 1.16
CA GLY A 476 -12.71 -4.75 0.26
C GLY A 476 -12.59 -6.12 0.94
N GLN A 477 -12.29 -6.19 2.24
CA GLN A 477 -12.34 -7.45 2.99
C GLN A 477 -13.79 -7.93 3.10
N ARG A 478 -13.98 -9.25 2.97
CA ARG A 478 -15.29 -9.89 3.02
C ARG A 478 -15.43 -10.71 4.31
N TYR A 479 -16.62 -10.68 4.89
CA TYR A 479 -16.93 -11.36 6.14
C TYR A 479 -18.31 -11.99 6.10
N VAL A 480 -18.48 -13.09 6.85
CA VAL A 480 -19.81 -13.69 7.05
C VAL A 480 -20.53 -12.95 8.17
N VAL A 481 -21.79 -12.60 7.93
CA VAL A 481 -22.66 -11.94 8.89
C VAL A 481 -23.11 -12.95 9.94
N ALA A 482 -22.83 -12.64 11.21
CA ALA A 482 -23.21 -13.45 12.36
C ALA A 482 -24.57 -13.05 12.93
N GLU A 483 -24.91 -11.75 12.89
CA GLU A 483 -26.17 -11.19 13.40
C GLU A 483 -26.40 -9.80 12.81
N ARG A 484 -27.65 -9.34 12.77
CA ARG A 484 -28.02 -7.93 12.54
C ARG A 484 -28.99 -7.50 13.63
N ARG A 485 -28.81 -6.28 14.14
CA ARG A 485 -29.68 -5.67 15.15
C ARG A 485 -29.76 -4.16 14.90
N ASP A 486 -30.93 -3.69 14.51
CA ASP A 486 -31.13 -2.29 14.12
C ASP A 486 -30.06 -1.86 13.09
N ASP A 487 -29.41 -0.71 13.29
CA ASP A 487 -28.33 -0.22 12.44
C ASP A 487 -26.97 -0.89 12.70
N TRP A 488 -26.92 -2.00 13.46
CA TRP A 488 -25.68 -2.70 13.78
C TRP A 488 -25.58 -4.05 13.08
N THR A 489 -24.42 -4.32 12.51
CA THR A 489 -24.09 -5.62 11.90
C THR A 489 -22.98 -6.29 12.69
N ALA A 490 -23.16 -7.57 13.03
CA ALA A 490 -22.11 -8.42 13.58
C ALA A 490 -21.54 -9.31 12.49
N ILE A 491 -20.21 -9.39 12.41
CA ILE A 491 -19.49 -10.36 11.59
C ILE A 491 -18.78 -11.41 12.46
N TRP A 492 -18.54 -12.59 11.90
CA TRP A 492 -17.61 -13.54 12.52
C TRP A 492 -16.18 -13.04 12.36
N TYR A 493 -15.48 -12.85 13.47
CA TYR A 493 -14.15 -12.26 13.51
C TYR A 493 -13.35 -12.89 14.65
N LEU A 494 -12.21 -13.54 14.38
CA LEU A 494 -11.35 -14.19 15.38
C LEU A 494 -12.08 -15.09 16.41
N GLY A 495 -13.09 -15.84 15.97
CA GLY A 495 -13.83 -16.75 16.84
C GLY A 495 -14.92 -16.09 17.70
N GLN A 496 -15.23 -14.81 17.49
CA GLN A 496 -16.26 -14.07 18.21
C GLN A 496 -17.14 -13.24 17.25
N LYS A 497 -18.24 -12.67 17.79
CA LYS A 497 -19.03 -11.66 17.08
C LYS A 497 -18.35 -10.31 17.23
N ALA A 498 -18.16 -9.63 16.12
CA ALA A 498 -17.61 -8.28 16.07
C ALA A 498 -18.63 -7.33 15.43
N TRP A 499 -19.05 -6.32 16.19
CA TRP A 499 -20.13 -5.41 15.84
C TRP A 499 -19.59 -4.10 15.27
N PHE A 500 -20.23 -3.58 14.24
CA PHE A 500 -19.99 -2.24 13.73
C PHE A 500 -21.32 -1.58 13.35
N HIS A 501 -21.35 -0.26 13.45
CA HIS A 501 -22.48 0.56 13.05
C HIS A 501 -22.51 0.63 11.51
N ASN A 502 -23.65 0.27 10.92
CA ASN A 502 -23.86 0.14 9.48
C ASN A 502 -25.29 0.59 9.08
N PRO A 503 -25.63 1.87 9.26
CA PRO A 503 -26.97 2.38 9.00
C PRO A 503 -27.27 2.41 7.49
N GLU A 504 -28.54 2.21 7.11
CA GLU A 504 -28.95 2.24 5.69
C GLU A 504 -28.67 3.61 5.01
N SER A 505 -28.65 4.71 5.78
CA SER A 505 -28.38 6.05 5.26
C SER A 505 -26.90 6.31 4.93
N GLY A 506 -26.00 5.45 5.40
CA GLY A 506 -24.56 5.58 5.24
C GLY A 506 -23.87 4.26 5.53
N PRO A 507 -24.10 3.22 4.70
CA PRO A 507 -23.55 1.91 4.94
C PRO A 507 -22.02 1.94 4.81
N VAL A 508 -21.34 1.29 5.76
CA VAL A 508 -19.89 1.05 5.74
C VAL A 508 -19.54 -0.37 5.31
N ALA A 509 -20.57 -1.21 5.12
CA ALA A 509 -20.43 -2.52 4.51
C ALA A 509 -21.59 -2.78 3.55
N VAL A 510 -21.28 -3.40 2.41
CA VAL A 510 -22.24 -3.71 1.36
C VAL A 510 -22.43 -5.22 1.21
N PRO A 511 -23.62 -5.72 0.82
CA PRO A 511 -23.81 -7.13 0.52
C PRO A 511 -22.84 -7.59 -0.57
N SER A 512 -22.12 -8.68 -0.31
CA SER A 512 -21.20 -9.22 -1.30
C SER A 512 -21.13 -10.73 -1.20
N ARG A 513 -21.16 -11.43 -2.34
CA ARG A 513 -21.15 -12.89 -2.41
C ARG A 513 -19.75 -13.43 -2.15
N ALA A 514 -19.66 -14.47 -1.32
CA ALA A 514 -18.42 -15.20 -1.12
C ALA A 514 -18.72 -16.65 -0.75
N ARG A 515 -17.85 -17.57 -1.17
CA ARG A 515 -17.86 -18.94 -0.63
C ARG A 515 -17.61 -18.89 0.87
N MET A 516 -18.22 -19.78 1.63
CA MET A 516 -18.09 -19.81 3.08
C MET A 516 -17.61 -21.18 3.53
N ALA A 517 -16.60 -21.22 4.39
CA ALA A 517 -16.24 -22.41 5.14
C ALA A 517 -17.04 -22.45 6.43
N THR A 518 -17.44 -23.64 6.86
CA THR A 518 -18.02 -23.96 8.18
C THR A 518 -17.38 -25.24 8.71
N PRO A 519 -17.17 -25.41 10.03
CA PRO A 519 -16.64 -26.66 10.56
C PRO A 519 -17.51 -27.84 10.15
N ARG A 520 -16.87 -28.98 9.85
CA ARG A 520 -17.61 -30.19 9.50
C ARG A 520 -18.51 -30.63 10.68
N PRO A 521 -19.74 -31.11 10.41
CA PRO A 521 -20.61 -31.63 11.47
C PRO A 521 -19.91 -32.68 12.33
N GLY A 522 -20.00 -32.52 13.65
CA GLY A 522 -19.36 -33.40 14.63
C GLY A 522 -18.00 -32.91 15.15
N LEU A 523 -17.46 -31.81 14.60
CA LEU A 523 -16.30 -31.11 15.17
C LEU A 523 -16.77 -29.95 16.06
N ASP A 524 -16.26 -29.86 17.28
CA ASP A 524 -16.52 -28.74 18.18
C ASP A 524 -15.79 -27.46 17.71
N SER A 525 -14.57 -27.63 17.19
CA SER A 525 -13.78 -26.56 16.59
C SER A 525 -12.75 -27.10 15.60
N VAL A 526 -12.25 -26.20 14.75
CA VAL A 526 -11.23 -26.46 13.73
C VAL A 526 -9.98 -25.60 14.02
N PRO A 527 -8.77 -26.19 13.98
CA PRO A 527 -7.53 -25.42 14.10
C PRO A 527 -7.32 -24.49 12.89
N VAL A 528 -6.75 -23.31 13.14
CA VAL A 528 -6.43 -22.32 12.12
C VAL A 528 -4.91 -22.19 12.00
N TYR A 529 -4.40 -22.02 10.78
CA TYR A 529 -2.97 -22.05 10.48
C TYR A 529 -2.52 -20.77 9.76
N GLY A 530 -1.31 -20.31 10.04
CA GLY A 530 -0.67 -19.21 9.31
C GLY A 530 -0.03 -19.61 7.97
N ARG A 531 -0.06 -20.90 7.64
CA ARG A 531 0.55 -21.49 6.45
C ARG A 531 -0.20 -22.72 5.98
N ALA A 532 -0.08 -23.01 4.68
CA ALA A 532 -0.55 -24.25 4.07
C ALA A 532 0.67 -25.12 3.66
N TYR A 533 1.35 -25.69 4.65
CA TYR A 533 2.50 -26.59 4.42
C TYR A 533 2.07 -28.03 4.14
N PRO A 534 2.90 -28.81 3.44
CA PRO A 534 2.56 -30.19 3.10
C PRO A 534 2.62 -31.11 4.32
N GLU A 535 1.91 -32.22 4.25
CA GLU A 535 1.97 -33.29 5.24
C GLU A 535 3.37 -33.93 5.33
N ALA A 536 3.74 -34.48 6.50
CA ALA A 536 5.08 -35.02 6.74
C ALA A 536 5.53 -36.08 5.71
N ALA A 537 4.59 -36.88 5.20
CA ALA A 537 4.85 -37.92 4.20
C ALA A 537 5.27 -37.37 2.82
N ALA A 538 5.02 -36.08 2.54
CA ALA A 538 5.41 -35.44 1.29
C ALA A 538 6.89 -35.05 1.25
N TYR A 539 7.55 -34.94 2.40
CA TYR A 539 8.94 -34.52 2.48
C TYR A 539 9.89 -35.65 2.05
N PRO A 540 10.81 -35.39 1.11
CA PRO A 540 11.89 -36.32 0.81
C PRO A 540 12.77 -36.59 2.05
N PRO A 541 13.44 -37.75 2.15
CA PRO A 541 14.27 -38.09 3.31
C PRO A 541 15.41 -37.10 3.60
N ASP A 542 15.85 -36.35 2.59
CA ASP A 542 16.91 -35.33 2.65
C ASP A 542 16.40 -33.91 2.99
N VAL A 543 15.09 -33.76 3.24
CA VAL A 543 14.47 -32.48 3.62
C VAL A 543 13.83 -32.64 4.98
N GLU A 544 14.20 -31.76 5.91
CA GLU A 544 13.59 -31.72 7.23
C GLU A 544 12.11 -31.35 7.13
N VAL A 545 11.27 -32.17 7.76
CA VAL A 545 9.81 -31.95 7.82
C VAL A 545 9.54 -30.66 8.57
N GLN A 546 8.80 -29.74 7.94
CA GLN A 546 8.30 -28.55 8.61
C GLN A 546 6.94 -28.86 9.25
N PRO A 547 6.83 -28.90 10.59
CA PRO A 547 5.59 -29.26 11.26
C PRO A 547 4.52 -28.18 11.04
N LEU A 548 3.29 -28.61 10.78
CA LEU A 548 2.15 -27.70 10.71
C LEU A 548 1.64 -27.40 12.13
N ILE A 549 2.04 -26.26 12.67
CA ILE A 549 1.65 -25.80 14.02
C ILE A 549 0.42 -24.90 13.89
N PRO A 550 -0.69 -25.19 14.58
CA PRO A 550 -1.85 -24.30 14.60
C PRO A 550 -1.55 -23.00 15.35
N LEU A 551 -2.15 -21.91 14.90
CA LEU A 551 -2.22 -20.66 15.65
C LEU A 551 -3.08 -20.83 16.91
N GLN A 552 -3.02 -19.86 17.81
CA GLN A 552 -3.80 -19.78 19.04
C GLN A 552 -5.33 -19.65 18.81
N TYR A 553 -5.76 -19.53 17.56
CA TYR A 553 -7.15 -19.36 17.20
C TYR A 553 -7.83 -20.68 16.84
N THR A 554 -9.14 -20.73 17.07
CA THR A 554 -9.98 -21.85 16.66
C THR A 554 -11.24 -21.36 15.96
N PHE A 555 -11.70 -22.16 15.01
CA PHE A 555 -12.91 -21.95 14.24
C PHE A 555 -14.01 -22.87 14.80
N ALA A 556 -14.86 -22.34 15.68
CA ALA A 556 -15.84 -23.12 16.43
C ALA A 556 -17.10 -23.49 15.63
N ALA A 557 -17.76 -24.59 16.01
CA ALA A 557 -19.03 -25.02 15.44
C ALA A 557 -20.08 -23.88 15.45
N GLY A 558 -20.83 -23.74 14.36
CA GLY A 558 -21.83 -22.68 14.18
C GLY A 558 -21.27 -21.35 13.68
N GLN A 559 -19.95 -21.21 13.57
CA GLN A 559 -19.32 -20.06 12.91
C GLN A 559 -19.16 -20.29 11.41
N SER A 560 -18.85 -19.23 10.67
CA SER A 560 -18.55 -19.30 9.24
C SER A 560 -17.58 -18.19 8.83
N TYR A 561 -16.66 -18.47 7.91
CA TYR A 561 -15.72 -17.47 7.39
C TYR A 561 -15.66 -17.53 5.87
N THR A 562 -15.43 -16.39 5.22
CA THR A 562 -15.35 -16.32 3.75
C THR A 562 -14.08 -16.98 3.25
N VAL A 563 -14.17 -17.70 2.14
CA VAL A 563 -13.08 -18.42 1.52
C VAL A 563 -12.52 -17.62 0.34
N GLY A 564 -11.22 -17.36 0.38
CA GLY A 564 -10.43 -16.81 -0.73
C GLY A 564 -10.04 -17.93 -1.70
N LEU A 565 -8.74 -18.22 -1.75
CA LEU A 565 -8.22 -19.32 -2.57
C LEU A 565 -8.31 -20.70 -1.91
N THR A 566 -8.25 -21.72 -2.77
CA THR A 566 -8.02 -23.11 -2.37
C THR A 566 -6.65 -23.51 -2.90
N THR A 567 -5.82 -24.13 -2.06
CA THR A 567 -4.44 -24.52 -2.40
C THR A 567 -4.11 -25.89 -1.84
N VAL A 568 -3.09 -26.53 -2.42
CA VAL A 568 -2.46 -27.71 -1.83
C VAL A 568 -1.25 -27.31 -0.99
N GLY A 569 -0.88 -28.19 -0.06
CA GLY A 569 0.28 -28.00 0.81
C GLY A 569 1.58 -27.87 0.00
N GLU A 570 2.32 -26.79 0.22
CA GLU A 570 3.59 -26.54 -0.47
C GLU A 570 4.58 -25.82 0.44
N PHE A 571 5.83 -26.28 0.43
CA PHE A 571 6.95 -25.67 1.14
C PHE A 571 8.14 -25.49 0.21
N TYR A 572 8.76 -24.31 0.23
CA TYR A 572 9.99 -24.05 -0.50
C TYR A 572 11.20 -24.17 0.41
N LYS A 573 11.99 -25.23 0.28
CA LYS A 573 13.29 -25.31 0.93
C LYS A 573 14.30 -24.46 0.15
N ALA A 574 14.69 -23.31 0.69
CA ALA A 574 15.79 -22.50 0.17
C ALA A 574 16.57 -21.92 1.36
N THR A 575 17.35 -22.77 2.01
CA THR A 575 18.07 -22.41 3.26
C THR A 575 19.57 -22.24 3.06
N THR A 576 20.04 -22.27 1.82
CA THR A 576 21.46 -22.31 1.47
C THR A 576 21.76 -21.43 0.26
N PHE A 577 22.97 -20.89 0.15
CA PHE A 577 23.36 -20.13 -1.05
C PHE A 577 23.38 -21.00 -2.33
N ASP A 578 23.72 -22.28 -2.20
CA ASP A 578 23.77 -23.25 -3.30
C ASP A 578 22.35 -23.65 -3.75
N THR A 579 21.93 -23.04 -4.85
CA THR A 579 20.60 -23.25 -5.44
C THR A 579 20.31 -24.71 -5.85
N THR A 580 21.33 -25.55 -6.02
CA THR A 580 21.12 -26.98 -6.35
C THR A 580 20.50 -27.76 -5.19
N GLN A 581 20.53 -27.20 -3.99
CA GLN A 581 19.93 -27.77 -2.78
C GLN A 581 18.51 -27.25 -2.53
N HIS A 582 18.04 -26.30 -3.35
CA HIS A 582 16.70 -25.75 -3.25
C HIS A 582 15.68 -26.77 -3.75
N ARG A 583 14.54 -26.86 -3.06
CA ARG A 583 13.52 -27.85 -3.39
C ARG A 583 12.13 -27.40 -3.04
N VAL A 584 11.20 -27.58 -3.97
CA VAL A 584 9.77 -27.41 -3.70
C VAL A 584 9.20 -28.76 -3.27
N VAL A 585 8.72 -28.81 -2.03
CA VAL A 585 8.00 -29.96 -1.49
C VAL A 585 6.51 -29.72 -1.67
N ARG A 586 5.81 -30.67 -2.30
CA ARG A 586 4.37 -30.61 -2.55
C ARG A 586 3.67 -31.79 -1.92
N GLY A 587 2.65 -31.49 -1.15
CA GLY A 587 1.76 -32.46 -0.52
C GLY A 587 0.47 -32.62 -1.29
N THR A 588 -0.44 -33.37 -0.68
CA THR A 588 -1.79 -33.65 -1.16
C THR A 588 -2.86 -33.02 -0.26
N GLN A 589 -2.49 -32.58 0.95
CA GLN A 589 -3.40 -31.87 1.84
C GLN A 589 -3.89 -30.58 1.17
N GLU A 590 -5.19 -30.47 0.94
CA GLU A 590 -5.83 -29.26 0.46
C GLU A 590 -6.22 -28.35 1.64
N TYR A 591 -6.05 -27.05 1.45
CA TYR A 591 -6.36 -25.97 2.37
C TYR A 591 -7.27 -24.93 1.74
N HIS A 592 -8.10 -24.31 2.56
CA HIS A 592 -8.84 -23.10 2.19
C HIS A 592 -8.24 -21.90 2.92
N GLN A 593 -7.93 -20.84 2.16
CA GLN A 593 -7.67 -19.53 2.73
C GLN A 593 -9.00 -18.93 3.22
N ILE A 594 -9.02 -18.44 4.44
CA ILE A 594 -10.17 -17.77 5.05
C ILE A 594 -9.80 -16.35 5.49
N GLN A 595 -10.75 -15.41 5.41
CA GLN A 595 -10.64 -14.14 6.12
C GLN A 595 -10.95 -14.41 7.60
N PHE A 596 -9.94 -14.35 8.47
CA PHE A 596 -10.10 -14.70 9.89
C PHE A 596 -9.53 -13.57 10.75
N GLY A 597 -10.41 -12.66 11.16
CA GLY A 597 -10.01 -11.40 11.76
C GLY A 597 -9.57 -10.39 10.71
N HIS A 598 -8.51 -9.64 11.02
CA HIS A 598 -7.90 -8.70 10.08
C HIS A 598 -7.07 -9.40 8.99
N ARG A 599 -6.60 -10.64 9.26
CA ARG A 599 -5.65 -11.36 8.39
C ARG A 599 -6.30 -12.47 7.57
N ILE A 600 -5.62 -12.88 6.50
CA ILE A 600 -5.89 -14.17 5.87
C ILE A 600 -5.27 -15.28 6.72
N MET A 601 -5.90 -16.45 6.78
CA MET A 601 -5.38 -17.65 7.44
C MET A 601 -5.83 -18.91 6.70
N PHE A 602 -5.37 -20.09 7.10
CA PHE A 602 -5.66 -21.35 6.43
C PHE A 602 -6.35 -22.35 7.36
N VAL A 603 -7.29 -23.11 6.79
CA VAL A 603 -7.88 -24.30 7.41
C VAL A 603 -7.76 -25.48 6.47
N ARG A 604 -7.61 -26.69 7.00
CA ARG A 604 -7.60 -27.90 6.16
C ARG A 604 -9.00 -28.13 5.59
N SER A 605 -9.06 -28.47 4.31
CA SER A 605 -10.32 -28.76 3.61
C SER A 605 -11.10 -29.91 4.24
N GLU A 606 -10.41 -30.91 4.80
CA GLU A 606 -11.04 -32.06 5.46
C GLU A 606 -11.83 -31.66 6.73
N ASP A 607 -11.41 -30.58 7.41
CA ASP A 607 -11.99 -30.13 8.67
C ASP A 607 -13.23 -29.24 8.47
N VAL A 608 -13.50 -28.79 7.23
CA VAL A 608 -14.60 -27.87 6.93
C VAL A 608 -15.48 -28.36 5.78
N VAL A 609 -16.66 -27.75 5.67
CA VAL A 609 -17.54 -27.83 4.50
C VAL A 609 -17.56 -26.44 3.88
N VAL A 610 -17.28 -26.37 2.58
CA VAL A 610 -17.41 -25.12 1.82
C VAL A 610 -18.75 -25.08 1.13
N THR A 611 -19.47 -23.98 1.32
CA THR A 611 -20.75 -23.71 0.67
C THR A 611 -20.59 -22.64 -0.42
N GLY A 612 -21.47 -22.69 -1.42
CA GLY A 612 -21.48 -21.75 -2.54
C GLY A 612 -21.77 -20.31 -2.12
N ALA A 613 -21.38 -19.38 -2.99
CA ALA A 613 -21.54 -17.94 -2.81
C ALA A 613 -22.95 -17.44 -3.12
#